data_AF-A0A3D3HIE4-F1
#
_entry.id   AF-A0A3D3HIE4-F1
#
_cell.length_a   1.000
_cell.length_b   1.000
_cell.length_c   1.000
_cell.angle_alpha   90.00
_cell.angle_beta   90.00
_cell.angle_gamma   90.00
#
_symmetry.space_group_name_H-M   'P 1'
#
loop_
_entity.id
_entity.type
_entity.pdbx_description
1 polymer ?
#
loop_
_entity_poly.entity_id
_entity_poly.type
_entity_poly.pdbx_seq_one_letter_code
_entity_poly.pdbx_strand_id
1 'polypeptide(L)'
;VEIDQMDVLDIMTDDMSIRPVSDWPASWRRYLSGFDLADMFEGRGEDREMVGILKKIKWPDKVKNLELLGKHISVQAFREQVKTEHDVVGTLSDLMDELSSK
;
A
#
# COMPACT_ATOMS: atom_id res chain seq x y z
N VAL A 1 -0.79 -7.81 -3.40
CA VAL A 1 -1.32 -7.70 -2.02
C VAL A 1 -2.10 -6.40 -1.97
N GLU A 2 -3.41 -6.47 -1.82
CA GLU A 2 -4.31 -5.32 -1.85
C GLU A 2 -4.34 -4.67 -0.46
N ILE A 3 -3.38 -3.77 -0.21
CA ILE A 3 -3.26 -3.05 1.06
C ILE A 3 -4.47 -2.11 1.28
N ASP A 4 -5.09 -1.67 0.18
CA ASP A 4 -6.29 -0.85 0.16
C ASP A 4 -7.52 -1.55 0.76
N GLN A 5 -7.61 -2.88 0.64
CA GLN A 5 -8.73 -3.69 1.14
C GLN A 5 -8.54 -4.21 2.58
N MET A 6 -7.42 -3.92 3.25
CA MET A 6 -7.16 -4.42 4.61
C MET A 6 -8.17 -3.86 5.62
N ASP A 7 -8.83 -4.69 6.42
CA ASP A 7 -9.79 -4.23 7.45
C ASP A 7 -9.25 -4.50 8.85
N VAL A 8 -9.40 -3.54 9.78
CA VAL A 8 -9.00 -3.74 11.18
C VAL A 8 -9.75 -4.91 11.82
N LEU A 9 -10.98 -5.18 11.35
CA LEU A 9 -11.78 -6.32 11.79
C LEU A 9 -11.15 -7.68 11.44
N ASP A 10 -10.19 -7.72 10.51
CA ASP A 10 -9.41 -8.92 10.20
C ASP A 10 -8.60 -9.42 11.40
N ILE A 11 -8.17 -8.50 12.28
CA ILE A 11 -7.24 -8.77 13.39
C ILE A 11 -7.78 -8.37 14.75
N MET A 12 -8.99 -7.81 14.82
CA MET A 12 -9.63 -7.37 16.07
C MET A 12 -10.92 -8.16 16.32
N THR A 13 -11.32 -8.25 17.57
CA THR A 13 -12.62 -8.79 18.01
C THR A 13 -13.57 -7.66 18.40
N ASP A 14 -14.87 -7.95 18.53
CA ASP A 14 -15.91 -6.94 18.78
C ASP A 14 -15.75 -6.22 20.14
N ASP A 15 -15.05 -6.84 21.09
CA ASP A 15 -14.68 -6.27 22.39
C ASP A 15 -13.39 -5.42 22.32
N MET A 16 -12.92 -5.09 21.12
CA MET A 16 -11.68 -4.34 20.84
C MET A 16 -10.38 -5.07 21.22
N SER A 17 -10.45 -6.37 21.54
CA SER A 17 -9.24 -7.17 21.76
C SER A 17 -8.57 -7.51 20.42
N ILE A 18 -7.24 -7.67 20.44
CA ILE A 18 -6.47 -8.04 19.27
C ILE A 18 -6.35 -9.58 19.21
N ARG A 19 -6.71 -10.16 18.07
CA ARG A 19 -6.60 -11.60 17.79
C ARG A 19 -5.14 -12.06 17.87
N PRO A 20 -4.87 -13.35 18.13
CA PRO A 20 -3.53 -13.91 18.05
C PRO A 20 -2.86 -13.64 16.68
N VAL A 21 -1.57 -13.30 16.70
CA VAL A 21 -0.80 -12.97 15.47
C VAL A 21 -0.78 -14.12 14.46
N SER A 22 -0.91 -15.37 14.92
CA SER A 22 -1.04 -16.56 14.07
C SER A 22 -2.23 -16.47 13.10
N ASP A 23 -3.28 -15.77 13.51
CA ASP A 23 -4.57 -15.73 12.82
C ASP A 23 -4.65 -14.54 11.86
N TRP A 24 -3.69 -13.62 11.93
CA TRP A 24 -3.69 -12.42 11.11
C TRP A 24 -3.41 -12.79 9.65
N PRO A 25 -4.08 -12.16 8.67
CA PRO A 25 -3.69 -12.27 7.28
C PRO A 25 -2.21 -11.88 7.07
N ALA A 26 -1.55 -12.48 6.08
CA ALA A 26 -0.13 -12.24 5.82
C ALA A 26 0.19 -10.77 5.50
N SER A 27 -0.75 -10.04 4.90
CA SER A 27 -0.66 -8.60 4.64
C SER A 27 -0.44 -7.82 5.93
N TRP A 28 -1.24 -8.10 6.96
CA TRP A 28 -1.12 -7.46 8.27
C TRP A 28 0.23 -7.69 8.94
N ARG A 29 0.74 -8.93 8.90
CA ARG A 29 2.03 -9.28 9.53
C ARG A 29 3.25 -8.72 8.79
N ARG A 30 3.16 -8.52 7.47
CA ARG A 30 4.28 -8.08 6.63
C ARG A 30 4.35 -6.57 6.43
N TYR A 31 3.23 -5.85 6.58
CA TYR A 31 3.14 -4.42 6.26
C TYR A 31 2.76 -3.54 7.46
N LEU A 32 2.91 -4.05 8.68
CA LEU A 32 2.70 -3.25 9.89
C LEU A 32 3.69 -2.06 9.93
N SER A 33 3.20 -0.84 10.18
CA SER A 33 4.09 0.33 10.30
C SER A 33 4.75 0.43 11.68
N GLY A 34 4.23 -0.28 12.68
CA GLY A 34 4.83 -0.39 14.00
C GLY A 34 3.94 -1.11 14.99
N PHE A 35 4.57 -1.75 15.98
CA PHE A 35 3.91 -2.43 17.08
C PHE A 35 4.63 -2.09 18.38
N ASP A 36 3.94 -1.40 19.29
CA ASP A 36 4.46 -1.10 20.62
C ASP A 36 3.75 -2.01 21.62
N LEU A 37 4.53 -2.77 22.41
CA LEU A 37 4.06 -3.59 23.52
C LEU A 37 4.74 -3.08 24.80
N ALA A 38 3.93 -2.71 25.78
CA ALA A 38 4.42 -2.26 27.07
C ALA A 38 3.73 -3.02 28.20
N ASP A 39 4.52 -3.76 28.95
CA ASP A 39 4.09 -4.39 30.20
C ASP A 39 4.17 -3.36 31.32
N MET A 40 3.04 -3.12 31.98
CA MET A 40 2.90 -2.16 33.05
C MET A 40 3.01 -2.87 34.39
N PHE A 41 3.81 -2.28 35.29
CA PHE A 41 4.05 -2.83 36.61
C PHE A 41 3.83 -1.75 37.67
N GLU A 42 3.30 -2.16 38.82
CA GLU A 42 3.14 -1.33 40.01
C GLU A 42 3.91 -1.95 41.19
N GLY A 43 4.20 -1.16 42.23
CA GLY A 43 5.02 -1.60 43.36
C GLY A 43 6.52 -1.41 43.17
N ARG A 44 7.32 -1.87 44.13
CA ARG A 44 8.80 -1.73 44.16
C ARG A 44 9.45 -2.97 44.76
N GLY A 45 10.67 -3.27 44.31
CA GLY A 45 11.44 -4.40 44.85
C GLY A 45 10.75 -5.73 44.58
N GLU A 46 10.59 -6.53 45.63
CA GLU A 46 9.92 -7.84 45.57
C GLU A 46 8.39 -7.71 45.42
N ASP A 47 7.79 -6.58 45.81
CA ASP A 47 6.35 -6.31 45.72
C ASP A 47 5.92 -5.81 44.32
N ARG A 48 6.79 -5.95 43.30
CA ARG A 48 6.49 -5.49 41.94
C ARG A 48 5.55 -6.48 41.24
N GLU A 49 4.35 -6.05 40.88
CA GLU A 49 3.34 -6.86 40.19
C GLU A 49 3.00 -6.31 38.80
N MET A 50 2.66 -7.19 37.86
CA MET A 50 2.19 -6.79 36.52
C MET A 50 0.72 -6.38 36.61
N VAL A 51 0.43 -5.12 36.30
CA VAL A 51 -0.91 -4.54 36.41
C VAL A 51 -1.63 -4.39 35.08
N GLY A 52 -0.91 -4.56 33.96
CA GLY A 52 -1.54 -4.57 32.65
C GLY A 52 -0.56 -4.63 31.49
N ILE A 53 -1.10 -4.73 30.28
CA ILE A 53 -0.34 -4.73 29.04
C ILE A 53 -0.98 -3.73 28.09
N LEU A 54 -0.20 -2.76 27.62
CA LEU A 54 -0.59 -1.85 26.54
C LEU A 54 -0.10 -2.43 25.21
N LYS A 55 -1.03 -2.57 24.26
CA LYS A 55 -0.73 -2.94 22.88
C LYS A 55 -1.13 -1.78 21.97
N LYS A 56 -0.20 -1.27 21.17
CA LYS A 56 -0.44 -0.20 20.21
C LYS A 56 0.05 -0.61 18.83
N ILE A 57 -0.86 -0.61 17.85
CA ILE A 57 -0.54 -0.91 16.46
C ILE A 57 -0.57 0.38 15.65
N LYS A 58 0.46 0.60 14.82
CA LYS A 58 0.49 1.66 13.81
C LYS A 58 0.11 1.05 12.46
N TRP A 59 -0.99 1.55 11.91
CA TRP A 59 -1.54 1.10 10.65
C TRP A 59 -0.70 1.58 9.46
N PRO A 60 -0.60 0.78 8.38
CA PRO A 60 -0.05 1.27 7.13
C PRO A 60 -0.85 2.47 6.61
N ASP A 61 -0.14 3.47 6.10
CA ASP A 61 -0.76 4.64 5.49
C ASP A 61 -1.43 4.25 4.16
N LYS A 62 -2.74 3.96 4.23
CA LYS A 62 -3.55 3.61 3.07
C LYS A 62 -3.65 4.74 2.06
N VAL A 63 -3.69 6.00 2.52
CA VAL A 63 -3.83 7.17 1.64
C VAL A 63 -2.59 7.30 0.77
N LYS A 64 -1.40 7.13 1.37
CA LYS A 64 -0.15 7.17 0.60
C LYS A 64 -0.08 6.08 -0.46
N ASN A 65 -0.56 4.88 -0.14
CA ASN A 65 -0.59 3.77 -1.09
C ASN A 65 -1.55 4.03 -2.26
N LEU A 66 -2.75 4.56 -1.99
CA LEU A 66 -3.71 4.93 -3.03
C LEU A 66 -3.17 6.06 -3.93
N GLU A 67 -2.51 7.06 -3.35
CA GLU A 67 -1.87 8.15 -4.10
C GLU A 67 -0.78 7.60 -5.05
N LEU A 68 0.05 6.67 -4.57
CA LEU A 68 1.11 6.05 -5.37
C LEU A 68 0.56 5.19 -6.52
N LEU A 69 -0.56 4.49 -6.30
CA LEU A 69 -1.27 3.76 -7.35
C LEU A 69 -1.83 4.74 -8.41
N GLY A 70 -2.48 5.82 -7.98
CA GLY A 70 -2.97 6.86 -8.89
C GLY A 70 -1.85 7.51 -9.71
N LYS A 71 -0.69 7.76 -9.09
CA LYS A 71 0.51 8.26 -9.78
C LYS A 71 0.99 7.28 -10.86
N HIS A 72 1.05 5.97 -10.57
CA HIS A 72 1.42 4.96 -11.56
C HIS A 72 0.46 4.94 -12.78
N ILE A 73 -0.84 5.16 -12.56
CA ILE A 73 -1.83 5.29 -13.64
C ILE A 73 -1.55 6.55 -14.47
N SER A 74 -1.29 7.69 -13.81
CA SER A 74 -1.05 8.97 -14.50
C SER A 74 0.20 8.96 -15.37
N VAL A 75 1.26 8.24 -14.97
CA VAL A 75 2.49 8.12 -15.76
C VAL A 75 2.45 6.98 -16.79
N GLN A 76 1.30 6.29 -16.93
CA GLN A 76 1.12 5.14 -17.81
C GLN A 76 2.21 4.06 -17.65
N ALA A 77 2.74 3.86 -16.44
CA ALA A 77 3.89 2.97 -16.21
C ALA A 77 3.64 1.50 -16.59
N PHE A 78 2.36 1.09 -16.67
CA PHE A 78 1.94 -0.26 -17.08
C PHE A 78 1.31 -0.31 -18.47
N ARG A 79 1.20 0.82 -19.17
CA ARG A 79 0.73 0.78 -20.54
C ARG A 79 1.89 0.30 -21.39
N GLU A 80 1.81 -0.91 -21.93
CA GLU A 80 2.63 -1.28 -23.07
C GLU A 80 2.47 -0.15 -24.08
N GLN A 81 3.54 0.59 -24.33
CA GLN A 81 3.58 1.46 -25.49
C GLN A 81 3.52 0.52 -26.68
N VAL A 82 2.31 0.20 -27.13
CA VAL A 82 2.09 -0.24 -28.49
C VAL A 82 2.54 0.94 -29.33
N LYS A 83 3.83 0.94 -29.70
CA LYS A 83 4.32 1.78 -30.78
C LYS A 83 3.51 1.37 -31.98
N THR A 84 2.46 2.12 -32.28
CA THR A 84 1.88 2.08 -33.60
C THR A 84 2.95 2.70 -34.49
N GLU A 85 3.83 1.86 -35.03
CA GLU A 85 4.77 2.19 -36.11
C GLU A 85 3.99 2.45 -37.39
N HIS A 86 3.05 3.40 -37.36
CA HIS A 86 2.56 4.06 -38.55
C HIS A 86 2.90 5.52 -38.36
N ASP A 87 4.06 5.86 -38.92
CA ASP A 87 4.49 7.22 -39.19
C ASP A 87 3.58 7.81 -40.27
N VAL A 88 2.32 8.07 -39.88
CA VAL A 88 1.31 8.72 -40.72
C VAL A 88 1.75 10.15 -41.04
N VAL A 89 2.58 10.74 -40.17
CA VAL A 89 3.10 12.10 -40.36
C VAL A 89 4.21 12.11 -41.42
N GLY A 90 5.18 11.18 -41.35
CA GLY A 90 6.23 11.04 -42.36
C GLY A 90 5.66 10.70 -43.74
N THR A 91 4.75 9.72 -43.82
CA THR A 91 4.12 9.33 -45.09
C THR A 91 3.27 10.44 -45.72
N LEU A 92 2.64 11.30 -44.92
CA LEU A 92 1.87 12.43 -45.45
C LEU A 92 2.78 13.58 -45.90
N SER A 93 3.91 13.80 -45.22
CA SER A 93 4.95 14.74 -45.65
C SER A 93 5.57 14.32 -46.99
N ASP A 94 5.93 13.04 -47.12
CA ASP A 94 6.50 12.51 -48.37
C ASP A 94 5.53 12.66 -49.56
N LEU A 95 4.24 12.42 -49.34
CA LEU A 95 3.20 12.62 -50.37
C LEU A 95 3.00 14.10 -50.74
N MET A 96 3.09 15.01 -49.78
CA MET A 96 3.00 16.46 -50.04
C MET A 96 4.20 16.96 -50.84
N ASP A 97 5.40 16.47 -50.53
CA ASP A 97 6.62 16.82 -51.26
C ASP A 97 6.58 16.29 -52.70
N GLU A 98 6.08 15.08 -52.91
CA GLU A 98 5.93 14.47 -54.24
C GLU A 98 4.87 15.17 -55.10
N LEU A 99 3.79 15.69 -54.50
CA LEU A 99 2.78 16.52 -55.17
C LEU A 99 3.28 17.93 -55.49
N SER A 100 4.13 18.50 -54.63
CA SER A 100 4.75 19.82 -54.83
C SER A 100 5.85 19.80 -55.90
N SER A 101 6.44 18.62 -56.14
CA SER A 101 7.50 18.40 -57.13
C SER A 101 7.01 18.13 -58.56
N LYS A 102 5.70 18.15 -58.83
CA LYS A 102 5.10 18.03 -60.18
C LYS A 102 4.49 19.33 -60.66
#